data_AF-A0AAJ0TEX9-F1
#
_entry.id   AF-A0AAJ0TEX9-F1
#
_cell.length_a   1.000
_cell.length_b   1.000
_cell.length_c   1.000
_cell.angle_alpha   90.00
_cell.angle_beta   90.00
_cell.angle_gamma   90.00
#
_symmetry.space_group_name_H-M   'P 1'
#
loop_
_entity.id
_entity.type
_entity.pdbx_description
1 polymer ?
#
loop_
_entity_poly.entity_id
_entity_poly.type
_entity_poly.pdbx_seq_one_letter_code
_entity_poly.pdbx_strand_id
1 'polypeptide(L)'
;MGGLIHHLLAAAISLIFVYIFTKRKDYSLSIFIGNLLPDVVGAGYAAILIRSLNPVAILHSAPWFSFEKSVFITSFWMILQVIFVGAYLFYHVYLRKKEVHKEFEANLGFLLAGFVTHMIMDLLIIEKGFLY
;
A
#
# COMPACT_ATOMS: atom_id res chain seq x y z
N MET A 1 -6.74 -9.96 13.75
CA MET A 1 -7.14 -10.44 12.40
C MET A 1 -8.20 -9.57 11.73
N GLY A 2 -8.96 -8.75 12.47
CA GLY A 2 -9.93 -7.80 11.89
C GLY A 2 -9.30 -6.84 10.87
N GLY A 3 -8.25 -6.11 11.22
CA GLY A 3 -7.65 -5.06 10.36
C GLY A 3 -7.33 -5.50 8.92
N LEU A 4 -6.62 -6.63 8.74
CA LEU A 4 -6.26 -7.13 7.40
C LEU A 4 -7.48 -7.44 6.52
N ILE A 5 -8.56 -8.00 7.11
CA ILE A 5 -9.79 -8.29 6.37
C ILE A 5 -10.46 -6.99 5.92
N HIS A 6 -10.43 -5.94 6.75
CA HIS A 6 -10.98 -4.63 6.40
C HIS A 6 -10.16 -3.94 5.31
N HIS A 7 -8.83 -4.05 5.35
CA HIS A 7 -7.96 -3.53 4.29
C HIS A 7 -8.17 -4.27 2.98
N LEU A 8 -8.28 -5.60 3.00
CA LEU A 8 -8.61 -6.38 1.80
C LEU A 8 -9.97 -6.01 1.23
N LEU A 9 -10.98 -5.80 2.09
CA LEU A 9 -12.31 -5.37 1.67
C LEU A 9 -12.28 -3.96 1.07
N ALA A 10 -11.58 -3.02 1.72
CA ALA A 10 -11.42 -1.66 1.25
C ALA A 10 -10.65 -1.60 -0.08
N ALA A 11 -9.59 -2.41 -0.23
CA ALA A 11 -8.85 -2.57 -1.47
C ALA A 11 -9.77 -3.10 -2.59
N ALA A 12 -10.54 -4.16 -2.32
CA ALA A 12 -11.46 -4.74 -3.30
C ALA A 12 -12.57 -3.75 -3.71
N ILE A 13 -13.14 -3.01 -2.77
CA ILE A 13 -14.12 -1.95 -3.05
C ILE A 13 -13.49 -0.86 -3.91
N SER A 14 -12.28 -0.41 -3.57
CA SER A 14 -11.56 0.62 -4.33
C SER A 14 -11.25 0.17 -5.76
N LEU A 15 -10.86 -1.09 -5.95
CA LEU A 15 -10.65 -1.70 -7.25
C LEU A 15 -11.91 -1.65 -8.11
N ILE A 16 -13.03 -2.14 -7.56
CA ILE A 16 -14.32 -2.20 -8.26
C ILE A 16 -14.81 -0.80 -8.60
N PHE A 17 -14.74 0.11 -7.62
CA PHE A 17 -15.16 1.50 -7.78
C PHE A 17 -14.37 2.18 -8.91
N VAL A 18 -13.05 2.18 -8.85
CA VAL A 18 -12.22 2.81 -9.90
C VAL A 18 -12.44 2.16 -11.26
N TYR A 19 -12.66 0.83 -11.31
CA TYR A 19 -12.96 0.15 -12.57
C TYR A 19 -14.28 0.61 -13.17
N ILE A 20 -15.32 0.79 -12.37
CA ILE A 20 -16.63 1.24 -12.86
C ILE A 20 -16.55 2.63 -13.49
N PHE A 21 -15.82 3.56 -12.86
CA PHE A 21 -15.73 4.96 -13.32
C PHE A 21 -14.76 5.17 -14.47
N THR A 22 -13.61 4.49 -14.46
CA THR A 22 -12.57 4.71 -15.47
C THR A 22 -12.65 3.73 -16.63
N LYS A 23 -13.29 2.55 -16.43
CA LYS A 23 -13.28 1.40 -17.34
C LYS A 23 -11.88 0.92 -17.72
N ARG A 24 -10.85 1.31 -16.95
CA ARG A 24 -9.43 1.06 -17.22
C ARG A 24 -8.89 0.13 -16.14
N LYS A 25 -8.47 -1.08 -16.56
CA LYS A 25 -8.00 -2.12 -15.63
C LYS A 25 -6.68 -1.74 -14.95
N ASP A 26 -5.83 -1.02 -15.65
CA ASP A 26 -4.54 -0.53 -15.16
C ASP A 26 -4.70 0.43 -13.97
N TYR A 27 -5.63 1.38 -14.05
CA TYR A 27 -5.92 2.31 -12.95
C TYR A 27 -6.51 1.60 -11.72
N SER A 28 -7.43 0.67 -11.95
CA SER A 28 -8.06 -0.14 -10.89
C SER A 28 -7.08 -1.06 -10.18
N LEU A 29 -6.15 -1.65 -10.92
CA LEU A 29 -5.08 -2.47 -10.35
C LEU A 29 -4.07 -1.59 -9.60
N SER A 30 -3.74 -0.41 -10.13
CA SER A 30 -2.82 0.52 -9.47
C SER A 30 -3.34 0.95 -8.10
N ILE A 31 -4.62 1.34 -7.99
CA ILE A 31 -5.22 1.70 -6.70
C ILE A 31 -5.30 0.51 -5.73
N PHE A 32 -5.60 -0.69 -6.24
CA PHE A 32 -5.65 -1.91 -5.44
C PHE A 32 -4.28 -2.28 -4.86
N ILE A 33 -3.26 -2.29 -5.71
CA ILE A 33 -1.87 -2.54 -5.31
C ILE A 33 -1.41 -1.48 -4.31
N GLY A 34 -1.69 -0.20 -4.58
CA GLY A 34 -1.38 0.89 -3.66
C GLY A 34 -2.02 0.71 -2.28
N ASN A 35 -3.22 0.13 -2.21
CA ASN A 35 -3.90 -0.16 -0.97
C ASN A 35 -3.34 -1.38 -0.23
N LEU A 36 -2.81 -2.39 -0.92
CA LEU A 36 -2.22 -3.59 -0.29
C LEU A 36 -0.73 -3.46 0.03
N LEU A 37 -0.05 -2.52 -0.62
CA LEU A 37 1.39 -2.33 -0.48
C LEU A 37 1.84 -2.15 0.99
N PRO A 38 1.15 -1.37 1.83
CA PRO A 38 1.53 -1.21 3.25
C PRO A 38 1.52 -2.53 4.01
N ASP A 39 0.46 -3.33 3.86
CA ASP A 39 0.31 -4.63 4.52
C ASP A 39 1.42 -5.61 4.09
N VAL A 40 1.71 -5.66 2.77
CA VAL A 40 2.76 -6.53 2.21
C VAL A 40 4.14 -6.15 2.72
N VAL A 41 4.45 -4.85 2.74
CA VAL A 41 5.73 -4.34 3.24
C VAL A 41 5.89 -4.63 4.74
N GLY A 42 4.85 -4.38 5.53
CA GLY A 42 4.90 -4.66 6.97
C GLY A 42 4.97 -6.16 7.29
N ALA A 43 4.31 -7.02 6.52
CA ALA A 43 4.43 -8.48 6.66
C ALA A 43 5.84 -8.98 6.29
N GLY A 44 6.45 -8.45 5.23
CA GLY A 44 7.83 -8.77 4.86
C GLY A 44 8.84 -8.36 5.93
N TYR A 45 8.64 -7.19 6.54
CA TYR A 45 9.46 -6.73 7.66
C TYR A 45 9.28 -7.59 8.92
N ALA A 46 8.03 -7.90 9.27
CA ALA A 46 7.70 -8.79 10.37
C ALA A 46 8.42 -10.14 10.23
N ALA A 47 8.38 -10.75 9.04
CA ALA A 47 9.08 -11.99 8.72
C ALA A 47 10.60 -11.92 8.96
N ILE A 48 11.23 -10.80 8.63
CA ILE A 48 12.66 -10.56 8.88
C ILE A 48 12.93 -10.45 10.38
N LEU A 49 12.12 -9.70 11.12
CA LEU A 49 12.29 -9.52 12.56
C LEU A 49 12.17 -10.83 13.33
N ILE A 50 11.14 -11.62 13.05
CA ILE A 50 10.92 -12.91 13.72
C ILE A 50 11.75 -14.05 13.12
N ARG A 51 12.54 -13.76 12.07
CA ARG A 51 13.36 -14.72 11.32
C ARG A 51 12.59 -15.99 10.94
N SER A 52 11.34 -15.80 10.51
CA SER A 52 10.42 -16.89 10.23
C SER A 52 9.62 -16.57 8.98
N LEU A 53 9.50 -17.56 8.10
CA LEU A 53 8.63 -17.51 6.93
C LEU A 53 7.24 -18.10 7.23
N ASN A 54 6.99 -18.53 8.46
CA ASN A 54 5.69 -19.08 8.84
C ASN A 54 4.63 -17.96 8.80
N PRO A 55 3.64 -18.00 7.88
CA PRO A 55 2.67 -16.92 7.72
C PRO A 55 1.86 -16.67 8.98
N VAL A 56 1.54 -17.72 9.74
CA VAL A 56 0.82 -17.60 11.01
C VAL A 56 1.69 -16.82 12.01
N ALA A 57 2.96 -17.20 12.17
CA ALA A 57 3.87 -16.49 13.06
C ALA A 57 4.06 -15.02 12.65
N ILE A 58 4.15 -14.73 11.35
CA ILE A 58 4.28 -13.36 10.80
C ILE A 58 3.03 -12.53 11.11
N LEU A 59 1.85 -13.08 10.87
CA LEU A 59 0.56 -12.39 11.10
C LEU A 59 0.30 -12.16 12.60
N HIS A 60 0.83 -13.02 13.47
CA HIS A 60 0.72 -12.89 14.93
C HIS A 60 1.85 -12.08 15.55
N SER A 61 3.00 -11.97 14.89
CA SER A 61 4.03 -11.02 15.28
C SER A 61 3.51 -9.62 14.96
N ALA A 62 3.42 -8.78 15.98
CA ALA A 62 2.72 -7.50 15.88
C ALA A 62 3.71 -6.33 15.81
N PRO A 63 4.27 -5.98 14.62
CA PRO A 63 4.90 -4.68 14.45
C PRO A 63 3.88 -3.53 14.57
N TRP A 64 2.61 -3.79 14.22
CA TRP A 64 1.52 -2.81 14.18
C TRP A 64 1.06 -2.30 15.56
N PHE A 65 1.34 -3.06 16.64
CA PHE A 65 0.85 -2.78 18.00
C PHE A 65 1.95 -2.33 18.97
N SER A 66 3.22 -2.36 18.57
CA SER A 66 4.32 -1.93 19.44
C SER A 66 4.57 -0.42 19.28
N PHE A 67 4.47 0.30 20.40
CA PHE A 67 4.36 1.77 20.50
C PHE A 67 5.59 2.59 20.06
N GLU A 68 6.60 2.00 19.43
CA GLU A 68 7.75 2.75 18.88
C GLU A 68 7.43 3.32 17.49
N LYS A 69 6.42 4.20 17.46
CA LYS A 69 5.82 4.78 16.24
C LYS A 69 6.80 5.59 15.38
N SER A 70 7.88 6.15 15.93
CA SER A 70 8.73 7.09 15.17
C SER A 70 9.59 6.41 14.11
N VAL A 71 10.34 5.37 14.47
CA VAL A 71 11.27 4.71 13.54
C VAL A 71 10.51 3.93 12.46
N PHE A 72 9.38 3.31 12.82
CA PHE A 72 8.53 2.59 11.87
C PHE A 72 7.92 3.53 10.81
N ILE A 73 7.31 4.64 11.25
CA ILE A 73 6.76 5.65 10.35
C ILE A 73 7.87 6.21 9.45
N THR A 74 9.04 6.58 10.00
CA THR A 74 10.13 7.14 9.20
C THR A 74 10.72 6.12 8.21
N SER A 75 10.89 4.86 8.61
CA SER A 75 11.44 3.81 7.73
C SER A 75 10.47 3.44 6.61
N PHE A 76 9.17 3.39 6.92
CA PHE A 76 8.12 3.18 5.94
C PHE A 76 8.05 4.32 4.92
N TRP A 77 8.09 5.58 5.38
CA TRP A 77 8.17 6.74 4.48
C TRP A 77 9.43 6.73 3.63
N MET A 78 10.59 6.37 4.18
CA MET A 78 11.83 6.24 3.41
C MET A 78 11.72 5.14 2.35
N ILE A 79 11.19 3.96 2.68
CA ILE A 79 10.98 2.87 1.71
C ILE A 79 10.04 3.32 0.59
N LEU A 80 8.93 3.99 0.95
CA LEU A 80 8.01 4.53 -0.04
C LEU A 80 8.71 5.54 -0.95
N GLN A 81 9.47 6.45 -0.37
CA GLN A 81 10.19 7.49 -1.11
C GLN A 81 11.24 6.87 -2.05
N VAL A 82 11.92 5.81 -1.62
CA VAL A 82 12.88 5.06 -2.45
C VAL A 82 12.17 4.32 -3.59
N ILE A 83 11.04 3.66 -3.33
CA ILE A 83 10.23 3.01 -4.38
C ILE A 83 9.74 4.08 -5.38
N PHE A 84 9.31 5.24 -4.89
CA PHE A 84 8.81 6.33 -5.72
C PHE A 84 9.90 6.94 -6.60
N VAL A 85 11.05 7.26 -6.01
CA VAL A 85 12.21 7.79 -6.72
C VAL A 85 12.74 6.75 -7.70
N GLY A 86 12.81 5.48 -7.30
CA GLY A 86 13.24 4.38 -8.17
C GLY A 86 12.31 4.19 -9.38
N ALA A 87 11.00 4.17 -9.16
CA ALA A 87 10.00 4.07 -10.23
C ALA A 87 10.05 5.29 -11.16
N TYR A 88 10.15 6.51 -10.61
CA TYR A 88 10.22 7.75 -11.38
C TYR A 88 11.50 7.83 -12.23
N LEU A 89 12.66 7.49 -11.65
CA LEU A 89 13.94 7.47 -12.34
C LEU A 89 13.98 6.38 -13.42
N PHE A 90 13.54 5.16 -13.11
CA PHE A 90 13.44 4.07 -14.08
C PHE A 90 12.55 4.48 -15.25
N TYR A 91 11.43 5.13 -14.95
CA TYR A 91 10.48 5.61 -15.94
C TYR A 91 11.08 6.68 -16.88
N HIS A 92 11.77 7.68 -16.34
CA HIS A 92 12.42 8.74 -17.13
C HIS A 92 13.59 8.23 -17.97
N VAL A 93 14.33 7.22 -17.50
CA VAL A 93 15.43 6.62 -18.26
C VAL A 93 14.91 5.76 -19.42
N TYR A 94 13.79 5.05 -19.25
CA TYR A 94 13.37 4.01 -20.22
C TYR A 94 12.24 4.41 -21.19
N LEU A 95 11.41 5.42 -20.91
CA LEU A 95 10.21 5.71 -21.72
C LEU A 95 10.12 7.18 -22.18
N ARG A 96 10.82 7.51 -23.28
CA ARG A 96 10.67 8.79 -24.01
C ARG A 96 9.54 8.74 -25.07
N LYS A 97 8.29 8.52 -24.67
CA LYS A 97 7.11 8.77 -25.54
C LYS A 97 6.02 9.51 -24.75
N LYS A 98 5.60 10.68 -25.26
CA LYS A 98 4.70 11.64 -24.56
C LYS A 98 3.34 11.05 -24.14
N GLU A 99 2.79 10.10 -24.88
CA GLU A 99 1.48 9.51 -24.55
C GLU A 99 1.56 8.48 -23.43
N VAL A 100 2.59 7.62 -23.46
CA VAL A 100 2.91 6.69 -22.36
C VAL A 100 3.16 7.48 -21.06
N HIS A 101 3.73 8.69 -21.18
CA HIS A 101 3.92 9.65 -20.07
C HIS A 101 2.69 9.84 -19.20
N LYS A 102 1.57 10.20 -19.83
CA LYS A 102 0.33 10.49 -19.12
C LYS A 102 -0.30 9.26 -18.48
N GLU A 103 -0.21 8.10 -19.13
CA GLU A 103 -0.75 6.86 -18.59
C GLU A 103 0.02 6.37 -17.36
N PHE A 104 1.35 6.50 -17.37
CA PHE A 104 2.18 6.17 -16.21
C PHE A 104 1.92 7.11 -15.04
N GLU A 105 1.89 8.43 -15.28
CA GLU A 105 1.59 9.42 -14.24
C GLU A 105 0.20 9.18 -13.64
N ALA A 106 -0.79 8.85 -14.46
CA ALA A 106 -2.13 8.49 -13.99
C ALA A 106 -2.11 7.22 -13.14
N ASN A 107 -1.45 6.15 -13.58
CA ASN A 107 -1.31 4.90 -12.80
C ASN A 107 -0.58 5.16 -11.47
N LEU A 108 0.47 5.97 -11.48
CA LEU A 108 1.18 6.38 -10.27
C LEU A 108 0.28 7.17 -9.32
N GLY A 109 -0.55 8.07 -9.86
CA GLY A 109 -1.56 8.80 -9.11
C GLY A 109 -2.60 7.90 -8.46
N PHE A 110 -3.09 6.88 -9.17
CA PHE A 110 -4.01 5.88 -8.62
C PHE A 110 -3.34 5.00 -7.55
N LEU A 111 -2.07 4.63 -7.74
CA LEU A 111 -1.30 3.91 -6.73
C LEU A 111 -1.16 4.72 -5.44
N LEU A 112 -0.84 6.02 -5.55
CA LEU A 112 -0.82 6.93 -4.41
C LEU A 112 -2.19 7.08 -3.75
N ALA A 113 -3.26 7.20 -4.54
CA ALA A 113 -4.61 7.29 -4.00
C ALA A 113 -4.99 6.03 -3.20
N GLY A 114 -4.58 4.85 -3.68
CA GLY A 114 -4.78 3.57 -2.99
C GLY A 114 -4.08 3.55 -1.64
N PHE A 115 -2.84 4.02 -1.63
CA PHE A 115 -2.04 4.16 -0.43
C PHE A 115 -2.65 5.14 0.59
N VAL A 116 -3.06 6.33 0.15
CA VAL A 116 -3.72 7.32 1.02
C VAL A 116 -5.01 6.75 1.61
N THR A 117 -5.78 6.03 0.80
CA THR A 117 -7.01 5.36 1.27
C THR A 117 -6.71 4.32 2.34
N HIS A 118 -5.61 3.57 2.23
CA HIS A 118 -5.17 2.63 3.26
C HIS A 118 -4.82 3.36 4.57
N MET A 119 -4.06 4.45 4.50
CA MET A 119 -3.71 5.24 5.69
C MET A 119 -4.94 5.85 6.38
N ILE A 120 -5.94 6.28 5.61
CA ILE A 120 -7.22 6.74 6.16
C ILE A 120 -7.93 5.58 6.89
N MET A 121 -7.93 4.38 6.32
CA MET A 121 -8.51 3.20 6.97
C MET A 121 -7.78 2.84 8.28
N ASP A 122 -6.45 2.88 8.29
CA ASP A 122 -5.66 2.71 9.52
C ASP A 122 -6.06 3.72 10.59
N LEU A 123 -6.14 5.00 10.24
CA LEU A 123 -6.58 6.05 11.16
C LEU A 123 -7.98 5.79 11.69
N LEU A 124 -8.93 5.39 10.83
CA LEU A 124 -10.31 5.11 11.24
C LEU A 124 -10.42 3.91 12.17
N ILE A 125 -9.66 2.84 11.90
CA ILE A 125 -9.63 1.63 12.74
C ILE A 125 -9.01 1.95 14.11
N ILE A 126 -7.91 2.71 14.13
CA ILE A 126 -7.20 3.09 15.36
C ILE A 126 -8.00 4.09 16.21
N GLU A 127 -8.54 5.15 15.60
CA GLU A 127 -9.22 6.24 16.33
C GLU A 127 -10.63 5.88 16.80
N LYS A 128 -11.40 5.15 15.97
CA LYS A 128 -12.80 4.84 16.32
C LYS A 128 -12.96 3.52 17.08
N GLY A 129 -11.87 2.78 17.30
CA GLY A 129 -11.95 1.46 17.93
C GLY A 129 -12.88 0.51 17.19
N PHE A 130 -13.11 0.74 15.88
CA PHE A 130 -13.90 -0.16 15.07
C PHE A 130 -13.13 -1.48 14.98
N LEU A 131 -13.57 -2.45 15.81
CA LEU A 131 -13.19 -3.86 15.79
C LEU A 131 -11.75 -4.16 16.29
N TYR A 132 -11.50 -3.83 17.56
CA TYR A 132 -10.72 -4.75 18.41
C TYR A 132 -11.46 -6.09 18.57
#